data_AF-A0A847WM50-F1
#
_entry.id   AF-A0A847WM50-F1
#
_cell.length_a   1.000
_cell.length_b   1.000
_cell.length_c   1.000
_cell.angle_alpha   90.00
_cell.angle_beta   90.00
_cell.angle_gamma   90.00
#
_symmetry.space_group_name_H-M   'P 1'
#
loop_
_entity.id
_entity.type
_entity.pdbx_description
1 polymer ?
#
loop_
_entity_poly.entity_id
_entity_poly.type
_entity_poly.pdbx_seq_one_letter_code
_entity_poly.pdbx_strand_id
1 'polypeptide(L)' 'MSLSGVGLYVMNSREAVEMYQSAFNLKLGYHVLNKDGSYFHSELCKEREEVFSVVESPSYVTTVNPVQLCFTFVWKR' A
#
# COMPACT_ATOMS: atom_id res chain seq x y z
N MET A 1 3.05 -15.62 11.48
CA MET A 1 3.34 -14.18 11.55
C MET A 1 4.69 -13.94 10.90
N SER A 2 4.72 -13.36 9.70
CA SER A 2 5.95 -12.78 9.15
C SER A 2 6.32 -11.56 9.98
N LEU A 3 7.59 -11.41 10.32
CA LEU A 3 8.09 -10.31 11.15
C LEU A 3 8.26 -8.97 10.38
N SER A 4 7.96 -8.96 9.09
CA SER A 4 8.27 -7.83 8.20
C SER A 4 7.01 -7.44 7.41
N GLY A 5 6.58 -6.19 7.57
CA GLY A 5 5.59 -5.52 6.71
C GLY A 5 6.27 -4.54 5.77
N VAL A 6 5.58 -4.18 4.68
CA VAL A 6 6.09 -3.22 3.70
C VAL A 6 5.22 -1.98 3.69
N GLY A 7 5.83 -0.81 3.81
CA GLY A 7 5.16 0.48 3.68
C GLY A 7 5.60 1.21 2.41
N LEU A 8 4.62 1.66 1.63
CA LEU A 8 4.81 2.41 0.40
C LEU A 8 4.54 3.90 0.67
N TYR A 9 5.57 4.72 0.54
CA TYR A 9 5.42 6.18 0.53
C TYR A 9 5.22 6.64 -0.90
N VAL A 10 4.05 7.20 -1.20
CA VAL A 10 3.64 7.56 -2.56
C VAL A 10 3.03 8.96 -2.59
N MET A 11 3.13 9.62 -3.73
CA MET A 11 2.38 10.85 -3.98
C MET A 11 0.93 10.51 -4.29
N ASN A 12 -0.02 11.31 -3.79
CA ASN A 12 -1.47 11.10 -3.98
C ASN A 12 -1.91 9.73 -3.48
N SER A 13 -1.62 9.43 -2.21
CA SER A 13 -1.93 8.17 -1.52
C SER A 13 -3.39 7.72 -1.67
N ARG A 14 -4.36 8.64 -1.82
CA ARG A 14 -5.76 8.27 -2.09
C ARG A 14 -5.94 7.56 -3.42
N GLU A 15 -5.40 8.14 -4.47
CA GLU A 15 -5.45 7.56 -5.82
C GLU A 15 -4.67 6.24 -5.87
N ALA A 16 -3.50 6.20 -5.21
CA ALA A 16 -2.70 4.98 -5.13
C ALA A 16 -3.43 3.85 -4.40
N VAL A 17 -4.12 4.15 -3.28
CA VAL A 17 -4.94 3.17 -2.56
C VAL A 17 -6.02 2.60 -3.47
N GLU A 18 -6.79 3.46 -4.16
CA GLU A 18 -7.84 3.01 -5.09
C GLU A 18 -7.27 2.15 -6.22
N MET A 19 -6.15 2.58 -6.80
CA MET A 19 -5.44 1.84 -7.85
C MET A 19 -5.02 0.45 -7.37
N TYR A 20 -4.39 0.34 -6.20
CA TYR A 20 -3.90 -0.94 -5.67
C TYR A 20 -5.04 -1.85 -5.20
N GLN A 21 -6.11 -1.30 -4.63
CA GLN A 21 -7.32 -2.06 -4.34
C GLN A 21 -7.87 -2.72 -5.60
N SER A 22 -7.96 -1.97 -6.69
CA SER A 22 -8.42 -2.48 -7.98
C SER A 22 -7.45 -3.51 -8.58
N ALA A 23 -6.16 -3.17 -8.69
CA ALA A 23 -5.16 -3.99 -9.37
C ALA A 23 -4.90 -5.35 -8.69
N PHE A 24 -4.91 -5.37 -7.34
CA PHE A 24 -4.57 -6.56 -6.56
C PHE A 24 -5.78 -7.17 -5.84
N ASN A 25 -6.98 -6.60 -6.06
CA ASN A 25 -8.22 -6.98 -5.38
C ASN A 25 -8.03 -6.98 -3.85
N LEU A 26 -7.54 -5.84 -3.34
CA LEU A 26 -7.30 -5.57 -1.91
C LEU A 26 -8.43 -4.70 -1.35
N LYS A 27 -8.55 -4.70 -0.02
CA LYS A 27 -9.50 -3.86 0.72
C LYS A 27 -8.75 -2.97 1.68
N LEU A 28 -9.21 -1.72 1.79
CA LEU A 28 -8.74 -0.81 2.83
C LEU A 28 -9.13 -1.33 4.22
N GLY A 29 -8.14 -1.53 5.06
CA GLY A 29 -8.26 -1.89 6.47
C GLY A 29 -8.25 -0.66 7.37
N TYR A 30 -7.54 -0.77 8.49
CA TYR A 30 -7.34 0.37 9.37
C TYR A 30 -6.58 1.48 8.65
N HIS A 31 -6.99 2.73 8.88
CA HIS A 31 -6.35 3.88 8.29
C HIS A 31 -6.54 5.13 9.13
N VAL A 32 -5.62 6.07 8.95
CA VAL A 32 -5.62 7.40 9.55
C VAL A 32 -5.35 8.39 8.44
N LEU A 33 -6.16 9.45 8.38
CA LEU A 33 -6.00 10.52 7.41
C LEU A 33 -5.21 11.68 8.02
N ASN A 34 -4.40 12.34 7.19
CA ASN A 34 -3.89 13.67 7.44
C ASN A 34 -5.04 14.71 7.35
N LYS A 35 -4.75 15.95 7.76
CA LYS A 35 -5.72 17.06 7.72
C LYS A 35 -6.23 17.39 6.31
N ASP A 36 -5.41 17.14 5.29
CA ASP A 36 -5.75 17.34 3.87
C ASP A 36 -6.51 16.15 3.25
N GLY A 37 -6.75 15.09 4.03
CA GLY A 37 -7.44 13.88 3.60
C GLY A 37 -6.55 12.85 2.91
N SER A 38 -5.24 13.10 2.76
CA SER A 38 -4.27 12.07 2.37
C SER A 38 -4.06 11.04 3.48
N TYR A 39 -3.46 9.88 3.19
CA TYR A 39 -3.23 8.85 4.20
C TYR A 39 -1.97 9.15 5.03
N PHE A 40 -2.16 9.34 6.34
CA PHE A 40 -1.09 9.25 7.33
C PHE A 40 -0.68 7.78 7.52
N HIS A 41 -1.65 6.89 7.49
CA HIS A 41 -1.46 5.44 7.51
C HIS A 41 -2.64 4.76 6.83
N SER A 42 -2.39 3.67 6.11
CA SER A 42 -3.43 2.79 5.60
C SER A 42 -2.92 1.37 5.47
N GLU A 43 -3.78 0.41 5.76
CA GLU A 43 -3.52 -1.01 5.53
C GLU A 43 -4.27 -1.46 4.27
N LEU A 44 -3.58 -2.04 3.29
CA LEU A 44 -4.23 -2.75 2.19
C LEU A 44 -4.18 -4.25 2.43
N CYS A 45 -5.36 -4.84 2.60
CA CYS A 45 -5.52 -6.19 3.09
C CYS A 45 -6.11 -7.14 2.04
N LYS A 46 -5.69 -8.40 2.08
CA LYS A 46 -6.31 -9.53 1.40
C LYS A 46 -6.88 -10.45 2.46
N GLU A 47 -8.18 -10.76 2.39
CA GLU A 47 -8.82 -11.72 3.33
C GLU A 47 -8.57 -11.42 4.82
N ARG A 48 -8.41 -10.13 5.17
CA ARG A 48 -8.09 -9.58 6.51
C ARG A 48 -6.62 -9.63 6.94
N GLU A 49 -5.73 -10.12 6.10
CA GLU A 49 -4.28 -10.01 6.31
C GLU A 49 -3.73 -8.78 5.57
N GLU A 50 -2.92 -7.97 6.25
CA GLU A 50 -2.23 -6.84 5.63
C GLU A 50 -1.23 -7.36 4.59
N VAL A 51 -1.27 -6.80 3.39
CA VAL A 51 -0.29 -7.08 2.32
C VAL A 51 0.81 -6.03 2.32
N PHE A 52 0.42 -4.75 2.36
CA PHE A 52 1.31 -3.60 2.54
C PHE A 52 0.51 -2.40 3.02
N SER A 53 1.22 -1.40 3.54
CA SER A 53 0.65 -0.10 3.89
C SER A 53 0.96 0.95 2.83
N VAL A 54 0.07 1.94 2.69
CA VAL A 54 0.26 3.10 1.81
C VAL A 54 0.20 4.38 2.64
N VAL A 55 1.18 5.25 2.46
CA VAL A 55 1.33 6.51 3.19
C VAL A 55 1.61 7.62 2.19
N GLU A 56 1.08 8.81 2.44
CA GLU A 56 1.42 10.00 1.67
C GLU A 56 2.91 10.32 1.84
N SER A 57 3.61 10.46 0.72
CA SER A 57 4.98 10.91 0.73
C SER A 57 5.03 12.41 1.08
N PRO A 58 5.86 12.84 2.03
CA PRO A 58 6.01 14.26 2.36
C PRO A 58 6.69 15.06 1.23
N SER A 59 7.33 14.36 0.29
CA SER A 59 8.13 14.96 -0.77
C SER A 59 8.05 14.14 -2.05
N TYR A 60 8.17 14.80 -3.19
CA TYR A 60 8.35 14.11 -4.47
C TYR A 60 9.76 13.50 -4.52
N VAL A 61 9.85 12.18 -4.55
CA VAL A 61 11.12 11.45 -4.65
C VAL A 61 11.31 11.01 -6.11
N THR A 62 12.36 11.54 -6.76
CA THR A 62 12.68 11.29 -8.19
C THR A 62 13.61 10.08 -8.40
N THR A 63 14.03 9.40 -7.34
CA THR A 63 14.99 8.30 -7.46
C THR A 63 14.35 7.11 -8.16
N VAL A 64 15.10 6.55 -9.12
CA VAL A 64 14.71 5.36 -9.87
C VAL A 64 14.58 4.19 -8.91
N ASN A 65 13.41 3.53 -8.90
CA ASN A 65 12.99 2.37 -8.10
C ASN A 65 14.14 1.63 -7.36
N PRO A 66 14.55 2.08 -6.16
CA PRO A 66 15.70 1.50 -5.46
C PRO A 66 15.39 0.09 -4.89
N VAL A 67 14.10 -0.26 -4.83
CA VAL A 67 13.60 -1.53 -4.31
C VAL A 67 12.49 -2.03 -5.25
N GLN A 68 12.55 -3.30 -5.63
CA GLN A 68 11.47 -3.99 -6.34
C GLN A 68 10.89 -5.08 -5.45
N LEU A 69 9.57 -5.08 -5.34
CA LEU A 69 8.82 -6.08 -4.58
C LEU A 69 8.17 -7.05 -5.57
N CYS A 70 8.42 -8.34 -5.39
CA CYS A 70 7.85 -9.39 -6.23
C CYS A 70 6.95 -10.27 -5.38
N PHE A 71 5.75 -10.57 -5.88
CA PHE A 71 4.82 -11.50 -5.27
C PHE A 71 4.50 -12.62 -6.27
N THR A 72 4.62 -13.87 -5.83
CA THR A 72 4.28 -15.03 -6.66
C THR A 72 2.91 -15.57 -6.28
N PHE A 73 1.99 -15.57 -7.22
CA PHE A 73 0.68 -16.20 -7.05
C PHE A 73 0.80 -17.71 -7.32
N VAL A 74 0.50 -18.53 -6.32
CA VAL A 74 0.38 -19.98 -6.51
C VAL A 74 -1.10 -20.30 -6.71
N TRP A 75 -1.47 -20.56 -7.97
CA TRP A 75 -2.84 -20.98 -8.29
C TRP A 75 -3.00 -22.46 -7.90
N LYS A 76 -3.84 -22.76 -6.91
CA LYS A 76 -4.26 -24.14 -6.63
C LYS A 76 -5.47 -24.45 -7.49
N ARG A 77 -5.29 -25.39 -8.43
CA ARG A 77 -6.37 -26.01 -9.20
C ARG A 77 -7.23 -26.89 -8.31
#